data_AF-A0A3N2DAQ2-F1
#
_entry.id   AF-A0A3N2DAQ2-F1
#
_cell.length_a   1.000
_cell.length_b   1.000
_cell.length_c   1.000
_cell.angle_alpha   90.00
_cell.angle_beta   90.00
_cell.angle_gamma   90.00
#
_symmetry.space_group_name_H-M   'P 1'
#
loop_
_entity.id
_entity.type
_entity.pdbx_description
1 polymer ?
#
loop_
_entity_poly.entity_id
_entity_poly.type
_entity_poly.pdbx_seq_one_letter_code
_entity_poly.pdbx_strand_id
1 'polypeptide(L)'
;MTGFELTAEFHELGMAEPWSRLLPRLRELADRTADGAPRCVLEIGAGSGMGTVGLAGLWPGAELVAVEPDATMRAMLLGRLAADAGLRGRTTVLSLPVAPGTTHTLRERITAAAPSGADLVVLAHMAGLLEPIELRALMEVTAGTLAPGGVAVVTFSTPHGGDVDAEPADAVVRHVEEVAVGHHRVRGVYERTPAGFRVGYEQLDGAGTPLRSVVRSGPAREPAGEEELVAAAAAAGLVPSDLGWPGALVLRREDAPVDGVTEDRGSVAPDLTSWLPDWDDVARAHTERLRALDPALGAVAAPGGDERLDVLRVQDDDGPVWGVLRRSVTAPGDPVSLWGPATREILQLRSAHRPSSVAFAGLLDRWLLRLRAEGEAGTGDRGAIVRVPDAERALTLPLLEAGFTPQTTTAIRAVRPEEASGPDPAEPGLRAPLPSDRERLLDLAEEMVASDVAAGSAWPRPDARTLVAHYVDELLARPDGWGYVAADESGVVGAISLAPPRESAWAAPSTSLAPVVYLGMTVVAEGVRRRGIGRRLVDAAHRRAAAEGASAVLLDHATLSPLSAPFWHRRGYRPLWTTWVRRL
;
A
#
# COMPACT_ATOMS: atom_id res chain seq x y z
N MET A 1 -1.50 -3.77 -13.65
CA MET A 1 -2.82 -3.73 -14.35
C MET A 1 -3.94 -3.08 -13.50
N THR A 2 -3.81 -1.83 -13.06
CA THR A 2 -4.89 -1.13 -12.32
C THR A 2 -4.95 0.34 -12.72
N GLY A 3 -6.06 1.02 -12.41
CA GLY A 3 -6.16 2.47 -12.58
C GLY A 3 -6.93 2.89 -13.84
N PHE A 4 -7.92 2.10 -14.26
CA PHE A 4 -8.91 2.49 -15.26
C PHE A 4 -10.16 3.10 -14.64
N GLU A 5 -10.29 3.12 -13.31
CA GLU A 5 -11.48 3.58 -12.56
C GLU A 5 -12.06 4.92 -13.06
N LEU A 6 -11.21 5.87 -13.46
CA LEU A 6 -11.63 7.18 -13.95
C LEU A 6 -12.10 7.20 -15.41
N THR A 7 -11.69 6.23 -16.23
CA THR A 7 -11.92 6.22 -17.69
C THR A 7 -12.70 5.00 -18.19
N ALA A 8 -12.90 3.98 -17.34
CA ALA A 8 -13.45 2.68 -17.72
C ALA A 8 -14.83 2.78 -18.38
N GLU A 9 -15.70 3.67 -17.89
CA GLU A 9 -17.06 3.86 -18.40
C GLU A 9 -17.11 4.28 -19.88
N PHE A 10 -16.05 4.93 -20.39
CA PHE A 10 -15.95 5.39 -21.77
C PHE A 10 -14.97 4.55 -22.59
N HIS A 11 -13.95 3.97 -21.94
CA HIS A 11 -12.94 3.16 -22.61
C HIS A 11 -13.54 2.01 -23.42
N GLU A 12 -14.62 1.41 -22.93
CA GLU A 12 -15.33 0.35 -23.64
C GLU A 12 -15.81 0.77 -25.05
N LEU A 13 -16.20 2.02 -25.24
CA LEU A 13 -16.75 2.50 -26.51
C LEU A 13 -15.74 2.45 -27.67
N GLY A 14 -14.44 2.61 -27.36
CA GLY A 14 -13.35 2.54 -28.34
C GLY A 14 -12.79 1.14 -28.58
N MET A 15 -13.21 0.14 -27.82
CA MET A 15 -12.62 -1.21 -27.87
C MET A 15 -13.34 -2.17 -28.83
N ALA A 16 -14.51 -1.79 -29.35
CA ALA A 16 -15.28 -2.64 -30.26
C ALA A 16 -14.53 -2.96 -31.57
N GLU A 17 -13.95 -1.94 -32.21
CA GLU A 17 -13.18 -2.12 -33.44
C GLU A 17 -11.89 -2.96 -33.21
N PRO A 18 -11.04 -2.66 -32.21
CA PRO A 18 -9.88 -3.50 -31.88
C PRO A 18 -10.22 -4.98 -31.71
N TRP A 19 -11.25 -5.31 -30.91
CA TRP A 19 -11.68 -6.71 -30.72
C TRP A 19 -12.25 -7.34 -31.98
N SER A 20 -12.98 -6.59 -32.82
CA SER A 20 -13.50 -7.10 -34.09
C SER A 20 -12.41 -7.52 -35.08
N ARG A 21 -11.23 -6.87 -35.02
CA ARG A 21 -10.04 -7.24 -35.81
C ARG A 21 -9.29 -8.44 -35.22
N LEU A 22 -9.21 -8.51 -33.89
CA LEU A 22 -8.46 -9.54 -33.16
C LEU A 22 -9.14 -10.92 -33.20
N LEU A 23 -10.46 -10.99 -33.03
CA LEU A 23 -11.19 -12.27 -32.90
C LEU A 23 -11.04 -13.21 -34.11
N PRO A 24 -11.16 -12.77 -35.38
CA PRO A 24 -10.95 -13.64 -36.53
C PRO A 24 -9.53 -14.23 -36.59
N ARG A 25 -8.52 -13.46 -36.17
CA ARG A 25 -7.12 -13.91 -36.14
C ARG A 25 -6.87 -14.95 -35.06
N LEU A 26 -7.48 -14.79 -33.89
CA LEU A 26 -7.43 -15.81 -32.83
C LEU A 26 -8.08 -17.13 -33.28
N ARG A 27 -9.16 -17.06 -34.07
CA ARG A 27 -9.78 -18.25 -34.67
C ARG A 27 -8.84 -18.93 -35.67
N GLU A 28 -8.26 -18.16 -36.59
CA GLU A 28 -7.30 -18.66 -37.58
C GLU A 28 -6.08 -19.31 -36.90
N LEU A 29 -5.59 -18.72 -35.81
CA LEU A 29 -4.50 -19.28 -35.01
C LEU A 29 -4.88 -20.63 -34.40
N ALA A 30 -6.03 -20.71 -33.74
CA ALA A 30 -6.50 -21.94 -33.11
C ALA A 30 -6.70 -23.07 -34.14
N ASP A 31 -7.21 -22.75 -35.34
CA ASP A 31 -7.37 -23.73 -36.43
C ASP A 31 -6.02 -24.29 -36.93
N ARG A 32 -4.90 -23.59 -36.70
CA ARG A 32 -3.54 -24.00 -37.08
C ARG A 32 -2.80 -24.76 -35.98
N THR A 33 -3.27 -24.73 -34.74
CA THR A 33 -2.72 -25.55 -33.65
C THR A 33 -3.29 -26.97 -33.73
N ALA A 34 -2.44 -27.98 -33.55
CA ALA A 34 -2.70 -29.36 -34.01
C ALA A 34 -3.85 -30.13 -33.30
N ASP A 35 -4.57 -29.51 -32.36
CA ASP A 35 -5.53 -30.18 -31.47
C ASP A 35 -6.90 -29.47 -31.39
N GLY A 36 -7.56 -29.22 -32.52
CA GLY A 36 -8.97 -28.78 -32.55
C GLY A 36 -9.27 -27.47 -31.80
N ALA A 37 -10.55 -27.20 -31.51
CA ALA A 37 -10.94 -25.99 -30.79
C ALA A 37 -10.47 -26.02 -29.32
N PRO A 38 -9.99 -24.90 -28.75
CA PRO A 38 -9.52 -24.85 -27.37
C PRO A 38 -10.65 -25.24 -26.42
N ARG A 39 -10.32 -26.08 -25.43
CA ARG A 39 -11.24 -26.50 -24.36
C ARG A 39 -11.19 -25.49 -23.20
N CYS A 40 -10.04 -24.86 -22.98
CA CYS A 40 -9.88 -23.81 -21.98
C CYS A 40 -9.14 -22.60 -22.56
N VAL A 41 -9.74 -21.42 -22.39
CA VAL A 41 -9.16 -20.12 -22.77
C VAL A 41 -8.90 -19.30 -21.52
N LEU A 42 -7.65 -18.89 -21.32
CA LEU A 42 -7.25 -17.94 -20.26
C LEU A 42 -7.10 -16.55 -20.87
N GLU A 43 -7.89 -15.60 -20.43
CA GLU A 43 -7.76 -14.19 -20.78
C GLU A 43 -7.16 -13.43 -19.58
N ILE A 44 -5.97 -12.87 -19.75
CA ILE A 44 -5.34 -12.04 -18.72
C ILE A 44 -5.53 -10.58 -19.12
N GLY A 45 -6.06 -9.76 -18.20
CA GLY A 45 -6.46 -8.39 -18.48
C GLY A 45 -7.78 -8.31 -19.26
N ALA A 46 -8.79 -9.07 -18.81
CA ALA A 46 -10.07 -9.21 -19.52
C ALA A 46 -10.87 -7.90 -19.66
N GLY A 47 -10.51 -6.86 -18.92
CA GLY A 47 -11.12 -5.53 -19.02
C GLY A 47 -12.62 -5.57 -18.77
N SER A 48 -13.39 -4.88 -19.62
CA SER A 48 -14.85 -4.86 -19.54
C SER A 48 -15.53 -6.18 -19.92
N GLY A 49 -14.76 -7.21 -20.30
CA GLY A 49 -15.27 -8.51 -20.73
C GLY A 49 -15.70 -8.58 -22.20
N MET A 50 -15.37 -7.58 -23.02
CA MET A 50 -15.65 -7.60 -24.46
C MET A 50 -14.91 -8.74 -25.17
N GLY A 51 -13.63 -8.93 -24.82
CA GLY A 51 -12.83 -10.07 -25.28
C GLY A 51 -13.42 -11.39 -24.82
N THR A 52 -13.70 -11.51 -23.52
CA THR A 52 -14.32 -12.70 -22.91
C THR A 52 -15.56 -13.16 -23.65
N VAL A 53 -16.50 -12.24 -23.96
CA VAL A 53 -17.72 -12.55 -24.71
C VAL A 53 -17.39 -12.98 -26.14
N GLY A 54 -16.46 -12.29 -26.80
CA GLY A 54 -16.01 -12.63 -28.16
C GLY A 54 -15.39 -14.02 -28.24
N LEU A 55 -14.47 -14.34 -27.33
CA LEU A 55 -13.79 -15.64 -27.22
C LEU A 55 -14.81 -16.76 -26.97
N ALA A 56 -15.76 -16.55 -26.08
CA ALA A 56 -16.83 -17.52 -25.83
C ALA A 56 -17.74 -17.73 -27.05
N GLY A 57 -17.95 -16.69 -27.87
CA GLY A 57 -18.66 -16.80 -29.14
C GLY A 57 -17.90 -17.59 -30.20
N LEU A 58 -16.57 -17.49 -30.24
CA LEU A 58 -15.72 -18.29 -31.13
C LEU A 58 -15.74 -19.78 -30.75
N TRP A 59 -15.73 -20.07 -29.45
CA TRP A 59 -15.68 -21.43 -28.93
C TRP A 59 -16.76 -21.69 -27.88
N PRO A 60 -18.01 -21.99 -28.32
CA PRO A 60 -19.15 -22.25 -27.43
C PRO A 60 -19.02 -23.53 -26.58
N GLY A 61 -17.92 -24.26 -26.68
CA GLY A 61 -17.62 -25.43 -25.86
C GLY A 61 -16.53 -25.18 -24.81
N ALA A 62 -15.82 -24.04 -24.89
CA ALA A 62 -14.67 -23.77 -24.04
C ALA A 62 -15.08 -23.28 -22.65
N GLU A 63 -14.32 -23.66 -21.64
CA GLU A 63 -14.27 -22.98 -20.34
C GLU A 63 -13.39 -21.73 -20.47
N LEU A 64 -13.77 -20.67 -19.77
CA LEU A 64 -13.03 -19.41 -19.76
C LEU A 64 -12.52 -19.10 -18.36
N VAL A 65 -11.27 -18.64 -18.28
CA VAL A 65 -10.70 -18.04 -17.08
C VAL A 65 -10.34 -16.61 -17.42
N ALA A 66 -11.00 -15.64 -16.79
CA ALA A 66 -10.76 -14.21 -17.01
C ALA A 66 -10.08 -13.61 -15.77
N VAL A 67 -8.90 -13.02 -15.95
CA VAL A 67 -8.19 -12.30 -14.88
C VAL A 67 -8.37 -10.80 -15.09
N GLU A 68 -9.10 -10.15 -14.18
CA GLU A 68 -9.31 -8.69 -14.21
C GLU A 68 -9.27 -8.08 -12.81
N PRO A 69 -8.16 -7.43 -12.41
CA PRO A 69 -8.03 -6.83 -11.09
C PRO A 69 -8.72 -5.47 -10.91
N ASP A 70 -8.94 -4.69 -11.97
CA ASP A 70 -9.61 -3.39 -11.86
C ASP A 70 -11.11 -3.60 -11.57
N ALA A 71 -11.58 -3.01 -10.47
CA ALA A 71 -12.93 -3.26 -9.97
C ALA A 71 -14.01 -2.75 -10.92
N THR A 72 -13.76 -1.65 -11.64
CA THR A 72 -14.73 -1.04 -12.54
C THR A 72 -14.85 -1.88 -13.81
N MET A 73 -13.72 -2.24 -14.40
CA MET A 73 -13.68 -3.15 -15.55
C MET A 73 -14.31 -4.51 -15.23
N ARG A 74 -13.93 -5.09 -14.08
CA ARG A 74 -14.50 -6.37 -13.61
C ARG A 74 -16.01 -6.28 -13.36
N ALA A 75 -16.52 -5.14 -12.86
CA ALA A 75 -17.96 -4.96 -12.67
C ALA A 75 -18.72 -5.00 -14.01
N MET A 76 -18.16 -4.40 -15.07
CA MET A 76 -18.73 -4.46 -16.43
C MET A 76 -18.69 -5.89 -16.99
N LEU A 77 -17.57 -6.60 -16.83
CA LEU A 77 -17.45 -8.03 -17.16
C LEU A 77 -18.51 -8.87 -16.44
N LEU A 78 -18.64 -8.71 -15.12
CA LEU A 78 -19.65 -9.43 -14.34
C LEU A 78 -21.08 -9.07 -14.76
N GLY A 79 -21.34 -7.84 -15.19
CA GLY A 79 -22.62 -7.42 -15.77
C GLY A 79 -22.95 -8.17 -17.05
N ARG A 80 -21.95 -8.38 -17.94
CA ARG A 80 -22.10 -9.20 -19.15
C ARG A 80 -22.39 -10.67 -18.82
N LEU A 81 -21.66 -11.23 -17.86
CA LEU A 81 -21.92 -12.59 -17.38
C LEU A 81 -23.31 -12.71 -16.75
N ALA A 82 -23.77 -11.71 -16.00
CA ALA A 82 -25.10 -11.73 -15.41
C ALA A 82 -26.22 -11.78 -16.46
N ALA A 83 -26.00 -11.19 -17.64
CA ALA A 83 -26.95 -11.18 -18.75
C ALA A 83 -27.02 -12.50 -19.55
N ASP A 84 -26.03 -13.39 -19.42
CA ASP A 84 -25.96 -14.68 -20.11
C ASP A 84 -25.62 -15.81 -19.14
N ALA A 85 -26.64 -16.59 -18.76
CA ALA A 85 -26.48 -17.69 -17.81
C ALA A 85 -25.57 -18.82 -18.33
N GLY A 86 -25.53 -19.04 -19.65
CA GLY A 86 -24.67 -20.04 -20.26
C GLY A 86 -23.22 -19.63 -20.17
N LEU A 87 -22.92 -18.38 -20.53
CA LEU A 87 -21.58 -17.80 -20.41
C LEU A 87 -21.10 -17.72 -18.96
N ARG A 88 -21.98 -17.31 -18.04
CA ARG A 88 -21.69 -17.27 -16.60
C ARG A 88 -21.37 -18.63 -16.00
N GLY A 89 -22.00 -19.69 -16.51
CA GLY A 89 -21.79 -21.06 -16.02
C GLY A 89 -20.40 -21.63 -16.31
N ARG A 90 -19.68 -21.05 -17.28
CA ARG A 90 -18.39 -21.55 -17.79
C ARG A 90 -17.24 -20.54 -17.72
N THR A 91 -17.46 -19.42 -17.04
CA THR A 91 -16.47 -18.35 -16.93
C THR A 91 -16.07 -18.19 -15.48
N THR A 92 -14.81 -18.46 -15.16
CA THR A 92 -14.22 -18.16 -13.86
C THR A 92 -13.55 -16.79 -13.91
N VAL A 93 -13.94 -15.88 -13.02
CA VAL A 93 -13.35 -14.53 -12.94
C VAL A 93 -12.44 -14.43 -11.72
N LEU A 94 -11.18 -14.04 -11.94
CA LEU A 94 -10.15 -13.85 -10.92
C LEU A 94 -9.81 -12.36 -10.80
N SER A 95 -9.79 -11.84 -9.57
CA SER A 95 -9.59 -10.41 -9.28
C SER A 95 -8.17 -10.04 -8.85
N LEU A 96 -7.21 -10.95 -8.98
CA LEU A 96 -5.84 -10.72 -8.53
C LEU A 96 -5.04 -9.97 -9.61
N PRO A 97 -4.25 -8.95 -9.25
CA PRO A 97 -3.34 -8.33 -10.21
C PRO A 97 -2.21 -9.30 -10.56
N VAL A 98 -1.61 -9.13 -11.74
CA VAL A 98 -0.35 -9.80 -12.10
C VAL A 98 0.80 -8.95 -11.57
N ALA A 99 1.48 -9.44 -10.55
CA ALA A 99 2.64 -8.82 -9.92
C ALA A 99 3.48 -9.90 -9.21
N PRO A 100 4.78 -9.67 -8.92
CA PRO A 100 5.62 -10.67 -8.25
C PRO A 100 5.05 -11.22 -6.94
N GLY A 101 4.34 -10.39 -6.17
CA GLY A 101 3.73 -10.78 -4.89
C GLY A 101 2.45 -11.62 -5.03
N THR A 102 1.87 -11.71 -6.23
CA THR A 102 0.59 -12.39 -6.49
C THR A 102 0.72 -13.53 -7.50
N THR A 103 1.85 -13.66 -8.22
CA THR A 103 2.12 -14.71 -9.23
C THR A 103 1.76 -16.11 -8.73
N HIS A 104 2.22 -16.48 -7.53
CA HIS A 104 1.99 -17.82 -6.98
C HIS A 104 0.51 -18.11 -6.75
N THR A 105 -0.18 -17.26 -5.98
CA THR A 105 -1.61 -17.40 -5.69
C THR A 105 -2.47 -17.32 -6.96
N LEU A 106 -2.10 -16.46 -7.91
CA LEU A 106 -2.81 -16.36 -9.18
C LEU A 106 -2.67 -17.66 -9.98
N ARG A 107 -1.46 -18.24 -10.07
CA ARG A 107 -1.24 -19.54 -10.71
C ARG A 107 -2.06 -20.65 -10.07
N GLU A 108 -2.05 -20.74 -8.74
CA GLU A 108 -2.85 -21.75 -8.01
C GLU A 108 -4.34 -21.65 -8.35
N ARG A 109 -4.90 -20.43 -8.38
CA ARG A 109 -6.32 -20.22 -8.70
C ARG A 109 -6.63 -20.51 -10.17
N ILE A 110 -5.73 -20.17 -11.09
CA ILE A 110 -5.88 -20.52 -12.50
C ILE A 110 -5.83 -22.03 -12.67
N THR A 111 -4.87 -22.73 -12.06
CA THR A 111 -4.78 -24.19 -12.12
C THR A 111 -6.00 -24.88 -11.49
N ALA A 112 -6.57 -24.31 -10.43
CA ALA A 112 -7.82 -24.83 -9.86
C ALA A 112 -9.01 -24.69 -10.83
N ALA A 113 -9.07 -23.60 -11.60
CA ALA A 113 -10.11 -23.35 -12.60
C ALA A 113 -9.86 -24.10 -13.93
N ALA A 114 -8.59 -24.35 -14.27
CA ALA A 114 -8.16 -25.03 -15.48
C ALA A 114 -7.10 -26.11 -15.15
N PRO A 115 -7.52 -27.28 -14.60
CA PRO A 115 -6.58 -28.30 -14.12
C PRO A 115 -5.70 -28.92 -15.22
N SER A 116 -6.18 -28.91 -16.46
CA SER A 116 -5.41 -29.38 -17.63
C SER A 116 -4.51 -28.30 -18.26
N GLY A 117 -4.47 -27.10 -17.68
CA GLY A 117 -3.88 -25.91 -18.29
C GLY A 117 -4.80 -25.26 -19.32
N ALA A 118 -4.43 -24.05 -19.75
CA ALA A 118 -5.11 -23.33 -20.81
C ALA A 118 -4.54 -23.73 -22.17
N ASP A 119 -5.41 -24.09 -23.12
CA ASP A 119 -4.99 -24.41 -24.50
C ASP A 119 -4.66 -23.12 -25.27
N LEU A 120 -5.32 -22.01 -24.91
CA LEU A 120 -5.05 -20.67 -25.43
C LEU A 120 -4.98 -19.66 -24.28
N VAL A 121 -3.88 -18.89 -24.22
CA VAL A 121 -3.77 -17.73 -23.33
C VAL A 121 -3.79 -16.45 -24.17
N VAL A 122 -4.69 -15.51 -23.86
CA VAL A 122 -4.84 -14.23 -24.57
C VAL A 122 -4.45 -13.08 -23.67
N LEU A 123 -3.48 -12.29 -24.13
CA LEU A 123 -2.97 -11.09 -23.49
C LEU A 123 -3.10 -9.91 -24.47
N ALA A 124 -4.32 -9.40 -24.58
CA ALA A 124 -4.69 -8.40 -25.57
C ALA A 124 -4.62 -6.97 -25.02
N HIS A 125 -4.05 -6.05 -25.81
CA HIS A 125 -4.10 -4.61 -25.63
C HIS A 125 -3.52 -4.06 -24.32
N MET A 126 -2.73 -4.86 -23.59
CA MET A 126 -2.22 -4.52 -22.27
C MET A 126 -0.70 -4.57 -22.12
N ALA A 127 0.04 -5.19 -23.05
CA ALA A 127 1.49 -5.38 -22.90
C ALA A 127 2.24 -4.04 -22.72
N GLY A 128 1.86 -3.02 -23.49
CA GLY A 128 2.43 -1.66 -23.38
C GLY A 128 2.05 -0.90 -22.10
N LEU A 129 1.20 -1.45 -21.23
CA LEU A 129 0.82 -0.85 -19.96
C LEU A 129 1.65 -1.37 -18.77
N LEU A 130 2.37 -2.46 -18.96
CA LEU A 130 3.06 -3.17 -17.90
C LEU A 130 4.47 -2.64 -17.67
N GLU A 131 4.88 -2.60 -16.40
CA GLU A 131 6.29 -2.39 -16.04
C GLU A 131 7.09 -3.68 -16.30
N PRO A 132 8.42 -3.63 -16.51
CA PRO A 132 9.23 -4.82 -16.81
C PRO A 132 9.10 -5.94 -15.76
N ILE A 133 8.83 -5.57 -14.51
CA ILE A 133 8.59 -6.51 -13.43
C ILE A 133 7.19 -7.17 -13.51
N GLU A 134 6.17 -6.42 -13.92
CA GLU A 134 4.83 -6.96 -14.17
C GLU A 134 4.85 -7.84 -15.42
N LEU A 135 5.62 -7.47 -16.45
CA LEU A 135 5.79 -8.25 -17.66
C LEU A 135 6.46 -9.59 -17.39
N ARG A 136 7.51 -9.63 -16.56
CA ARG A 136 8.12 -10.90 -16.13
C ARG A 136 7.15 -11.77 -15.34
N ALA A 137 6.45 -11.20 -14.37
CA ALA A 137 5.42 -11.91 -13.61
C ALA A 137 4.32 -12.47 -14.54
N LEU A 138 3.94 -11.73 -15.57
CA LEU A 138 2.99 -12.16 -16.58
C LEU A 138 3.48 -13.38 -17.37
N MET A 139 4.74 -13.35 -17.83
CA MET A 139 5.34 -14.47 -18.54
C MET A 139 5.45 -15.71 -17.65
N GLU A 140 5.80 -15.54 -16.38
CA GLU A 140 5.81 -16.63 -15.39
C GLU A 140 4.42 -17.24 -15.15
N VAL A 141 3.36 -16.42 -15.05
CA VAL A 141 1.98 -16.93 -14.93
C VAL A 141 1.60 -17.68 -16.21
N THR A 142 1.89 -17.11 -17.37
CA THR A 142 1.58 -17.68 -18.68
C THR A 142 2.26 -19.05 -18.85
N ALA A 143 3.57 -19.13 -18.63
CA ALA A 143 4.34 -20.37 -18.75
C ALA A 143 3.84 -21.46 -17.78
N GLY A 144 3.48 -21.07 -16.55
CA GLY A 144 3.02 -22.00 -15.52
C GLY A 144 1.57 -22.46 -15.68
N THR A 145 0.79 -21.87 -16.59
CA THR A 145 -0.65 -22.18 -16.79
C THR A 145 -0.97 -22.69 -18.19
N LEU A 146 -0.03 -22.59 -19.13
CA LEU A 146 -0.19 -23.09 -20.50
C LEU A 146 -0.17 -24.63 -20.53
N ALA A 147 -1.19 -25.21 -21.18
CA ALA A 147 -1.28 -26.64 -21.42
C ALA A 147 -0.15 -27.12 -22.36
N PRO A 148 0.24 -28.41 -22.30
CA PRO A 148 1.10 -29.00 -23.34
C PRO A 148 0.49 -28.79 -24.74
N GLY A 149 1.27 -28.28 -25.68
CA GLY A 149 0.80 -27.93 -27.03
C GLY A 149 -0.02 -26.64 -27.13
N GLY A 150 -0.35 -25.99 -26.00
CA GLY A 150 -1.05 -24.72 -25.96
C GLY A 150 -0.20 -23.56 -26.46
N VAL A 151 -0.87 -22.47 -26.83
CA VAL A 151 -0.23 -21.23 -27.28
C VAL A 151 -0.69 -20.00 -26.49
N ALA A 152 0.19 -19.03 -26.32
CA ALA A 152 -0.11 -17.73 -25.76
C ALA A 152 0.04 -16.63 -26.81
N VAL A 153 -0.89 -15.69 -26.85
CA VAL A 153 -0.89 -14.56 -27.78
C VAL A 153 -0.74 -13.26 -27.00
N VAL A 154 0.31 -12.51 -27.29
CA VAL A 154 0.59 -11.20 -26.67
C VAL A 154 0.58 -10.12 -27.73
N THR A 155 -0.42 -9.24 -27.72
CA THR A 155 -0.44 -8.10 -28.65
C THR A 155 0.43 -6.97 -28.11
N PHE A 156 1.25 -6.37 -28.96
CA PHE A 156 2.11 -5.24 -28.59
C PHE A 156 1.89 -3.99 -29.45
N SER A 157 1.07 -4.08 -30.50
CA SER A 157 0.56 -2.92 -31.23
C SER A 157 -0.44 -2.11 -30.39
N THR A 158 -0.49 -0.79 -30.62
CA THR A 158 -1.51 0.05 -30.00
C THR A 158 -2.90 -0.35 -30.49
N PRO A 159 -3.92 -0.43 -29.61
CA PRO A 159 -5.27 -0.89 -29.99
C PRO A 159 -5.90 -0.10 -31.14
N HIS A 160 -5.60 1.20 -31.21
CA HIS A 160 -6.13 2.15 -32.19
C HIS A 160 -5.17 2.44 -33.36
N GLY A 161 -4.05 1.70 -33.45
CA GLY A 161 -3.11 1.77 -34.57
C GLY A 161 -3.49 0.83 -35.73
N GLY A 162 -2.88 1.02 -36.90
CA GLY A 162 -2.91 0.03 -37.98
C GLY A 162 -2.07 -1.20 -37.63
N ASP A 163 -2.27 -2.31 -38.35
CA ASP A 163 -1.58 -3.59 -38.12
C ASP A 163 -0.10 -3.59 -38.59
N VAL A 164 0.54 -2.42 -38.70
CA VAL A 164 1.87 -2.26 -39.33
C VAL A 164 2.82 -1.52 -38.41
N ASP A 165 3.91 -2.21 -38.05
CA ASP A 165 5.10 -1.81 -37.31
C ASP A 165 4.90 -1.10 -35.95
N ALA A 166 5.83 -1.36 -35.02
CA ALA A 166 5.91 -0.60 -33.78
C ALA A 166 6.27 0.86 -34.12
N GLU A 167 5.31 1.78 -33.92
CA GLU A 167 5.55 3.22 -34.04
C GLU A 167 6.71 3.63 -33.11
N PRO A 168 7.69 4.41 -33.60
CA PRO A 168 8.89 4.73 -32.82
C PRO A 168 8.55 5.47 -31.52
N ALA A 169 9.36 5.24 -30.48
CA ALA A 169 9.10 5.70 -29.11
C ALA A 169 8.99 7.23 -28.98
N ASP A 170 9.61 7.98 -29.90
CA ASP A 170 9.61 9.45 -29.96
C ASP A 170 8.44 10.04 -30.78
N ALA A 171 7.63 9.20 -31.44
CA ALA A 171 6.51 9.66 -32.23
C ALA A 171 5.40 10.27 -31.36
N VAL A 172 4.97 11.49 -31.72
CA VAL A 172 3.76 12.10 -31.18
C VAL A 172 2.56 11.46 -31.86
N VAL A 173 1.88 10.57 -31.15
CA VAL A 173 0.67 9.89 -31.65
C VAL A 173 -0.53 10.56 -31.03
N ARG A 174 -1.42 11.11 -31.85
CA ARG A 174 -2.73 11.60 -31.42
C ARG A 174 -3.82 10.89 -32.19
N HIS A 175 -4.62 10.10 -31.49
CA HIS A 175 -5.82 9.46 -32.00
C HIS A 175 -7.06 10.11 -31.38
N VAL A 176 -8.07 10.38 -32.20
CA VAL A 176 -9.35 10.92 -31.74
C VAL A 176 -10.45 10.05 -32.33
N GLU A 177 -11.32 9.58 -31.45
CA GLU A 177 -12.51 8.83 -31.83
C GLU A 177 -13.76 9.53 -31.28
N GLU A 178 -14.89 9.35 -31.95
CA GLU A 178 -16.17 9.90 -31.50
C GLU A 178 -17.26 8.84 -31.70
N VAL A 179 -17.94 8.50 -30.61
CA VAL A 179 -18.98 7.46 -30.57
C VAL A 179 -20.31 8.10 -30.20
N ALA A 180 -21.35 7.85 -31.00
CA ALA A 180 -22.70 8.31 -30.69
C ALA A 180 -23.34 7.44 -29.60
N VAL A 181 -23.90 8.07 -28.57
CA VAL A 181 -24.65 7.42 -27.48
C VAL A 181 -26.00 8.12 -27.34
N GLY A 182 -27.00 7.65 -28.09
CA GLY A 182 -28.31 8.29 -28.15
C GLY A 182 -28.20 9.72 -28.69
N HIS A 183 -28.67 10.71 -27.92
CA HIS A 183 -28.56 12.14 -28.26
C HIS A 183 -27.22 12.77 -27.85
N HIS A 184 -26.31 11.98 -27.26
CA HIS A 184 -25.00 12.43 -26.83
C HIS A 184 -23.90 11.90 -27.76
N ARG A 185 -22.71 12.48 -27.66
CA ARG A 185 -21.49 11.98 -28.30
C ARG A 185 -20.39 11.82 -27.27
N VAL A 186 -19.65 10.73 -27.31
CA VAL A 186 -18.46 10.53 -26.49
C VAL A 186 -17.23 10.68 -27.37
N ARG A 187 -16.42 11.69 -27.12
CA ARG A 187 -15.15 11.93 -27.80
C ARG A 187 -14.02 11.36 -26.95
N GLY A 188 -13.30 10.37 -27.47
CA GLY A 188 -12.05 9.84 -26.91
C GLY A 188 -10.84 10.51 -27.57
N VAL A 189 -9.88 10.96 -26.78
CA VAL A 189 -8.61 11.54 -27.23
C VAL A 189 -7.47 10.78 -26.59
N TYR A 190 -6.65 10.14 -27.40
CA TYR A 190 -5.48 9.37 -26.97
C TYR A 190 -4.24 10.04 -27.52
N GLU A 191 -3.39 10.53 -26.63
CA GLU A 191 -2.15 11.19 -26.96
C GLU A 191 -1.00 10.45 -26.32
N ARG A 192 0.05 10.21 -27.12
CA ARG A 192 1.36 9.77 -26.66
C ARG A 192 2.38 10.77 -27.17
N THR A 193 3.23 11.23 -26.26
CA THR A 193 4.34 12.14 -26.51
C THR A 193 5.58 11.60 -25.78
N PRO A 194 6.79 12.07 -26.10
CA PRO A 194 7.99 11.75 -25.31
C PRO A 194 7.88 12.14 -23.82
N ALA A 195 6.99 13.07 -23.47
CA ALA A 195 6.79 13.53 -22.10
C ALA A 195 5.76 12.69 -21.31
N GLY A 196 4.88 11.96 -22.00
CA GLY A 196 3.70 11.38 -21.36
C GLY A 196 2.70 10.79 -22.31
N PHE A 197 1.80 9.97 -21.76
CA PHE A 197 0.53 9.68 -22.40
C PHE A 197 -0.60 10.47 -21.72
N ARG A 198 -1.64 10.78 -22.50
CA ARG A 198 -2.88 11.38 -22.03
C ARG A 198 -4.04 10.70 -22.75
N VAL A 199 -4.95 10.11 -21.99
CA VAL A 199 -6.20 9.54 -22.49
C VAL A 199 -7.34 10.32 -21.84
N GLY A 200 -8.14 10.99 -22.66
CA GLY A 200 -9.28 11.78 -22.22
C GLY A 200 -10.57 11.35 -22.90
N TYR A 201 -11.68 11.41 -22.17
CA TYR A 201 -13.01 11.22 -22.73
C TYR A 201 -13.89 12.42 -22.37
N GLU A 202 -14.66 12.89 -23.34
CA GLU A 202 -15.66 13.94 -23.17
C GLU A 202 -17.01 13.45 -23.66
N GLN A 203 -18.00 13.38 -22.76
CA GLN A 203 -19.39 13.19 -23.13
C GLN A 203 -20.00 14.56 -23.43
N LEU A 204 -20.49 14.73 -24.64
CA LEU A 204 -21.07 15.95 -25.20
C LEU A 204 -22.57 15.78 -25.40
N ASP A 205 -23.36 16.81 -25.14
CA ASP A 205 -24.78 16.85 -25.49
C ASP A 205 -25.00 17.04 -27.01
N GLY A 206 -26.27 17.08 -27.45
CA GLY A 206 -26.63 17.27 -28.85
C GLY A 206 -26.24 18.63 -29.45
N ALA A 207 -25.89 19.62 -28.61
CA ALA A 207 -25.38 20.93 -29.02
C ALA A 207 -23.84 21.00 -28.98
N GLY A 208 -23.16 19.95 -28.53
CA GLY A 208 -21.70 19.90 -28.38
C GLY A 208 -21.18 20.44 -27.06
N THR A 209 -22.04 20.63 -26.05
CA THR A 209 -21.65 21.08 -24.71
C THR A 209 -21.12 19.89 -23.90
N PRO A 210 -19.93 19.98 -23.26
CA PRO A 210 -19.45 18.94 -22.37
C PRO A 210 -20.36 18.74 -21.16
N LEU A 211 -20.90 17.53 -21.01
CA LEU A 211 -21.66 17.07 -19.85
C LEU A 211 -20.74 16.44 -18.80
N ARG A 212 -19.69 15.74 -19.25
CA ARG A 212 -18.71 15.08 -18.40
C ARG A 212 -17.39 14.95 -19.14
N SER A 213 -16.28 15.23 -18.45
CA SER A 213 -14.94 15.05 -18.98
C SER A 213 -14.09 14.30 -17.96
N VAL A 214 -13.36 13.29 -18.41
CA VAL A 214 -12.42 12.52 -17.59
C VAL A 214 -11.09 12.42 -18.33
N VAL A 215 -9.99 12.52 -17.59
CA VAL A 215 -8.65 12.45 -18.15
C VAL A 215 -7.77 11.60 -17.26
N ARG A 216 -7.02 10.72 -17.89
CA ARG A 216 -5.93 9.96 -17.30
C ARG A 216 -4.65 10.30 -18.03
N SER A 217 -3.63 10.69 -17.29
CA SER A 217 -2.29 10.93 -17.84
C SER A 217 -1.26 10.15 -17.06
N GLY A 218 -0.11 9.90 -17.69
CA GLY A 218 1.02 9.26 -17.06
C GLY A 218 2.31 9.50 -17.85
N PRO A 219 3.46 9.08 -17.31
CA PRO A 219 4.76 9.25 -17.96
C PRO A 219 4.81 8.52 -19.29
N ALA A 220 5.68 8.98 -20.20
CA ALA A 220 5.95 8.26 -21.43
C ALA A 220 6.54 6.90 -21.04
N ARG A 221 5.91 5.84 -21.52
CA ARG A 221 6.42 4.48 -21.42
C ARG A 221 6.68 4.02 -22.83
N GLU A 222 7.90 3.55 -23.08
CA GLU A 222 8.14 2.73 -24.27
C GLU A 222 7.25 1.49 -24.11
N PRO A 223 6.34 1.21 -25.06
CA PRO A 223 5.67 -0.08 -25.09
C PRO A 223 6.75 -1.16 -25.10
N ALA A 224 6.56 -2.24 -24.34
CA ALA A 224 7.48 -3.37 -24.40
C ALA A 224 7.63 -3.79 -25.87
N GLY A 225 8.83 -3.58 -26.41
CA GLY A 225 9.13 -3.93 -27.79
C GLY A 225 9.09 -5.44 -27.97
N GLU A 226 9.03 -5.90 -29.22
CA GLU A 226 9.07 -7.34 -29.52
C GLU A 226 10.29 -8.01 -28.89
N GLU A 227 11.46 -7.37 -28.91
CA GLU A 227 12.69 -7.88 -28.28
C GLU A 227 12.57 -8.05 -26.76
N GLU A 228 11.98 -7.07 -26.06
CA GLU A 228 11.80 -7.14 -24.60
C GLU A 228 10.79 -8.24 -24.23
N LEU A 229 9.72 -8.38 -25.02
CA LEU A 229 8.73 -9.43 -24.87
C LEU A 229 9.34 -10.81 -25.07
N VAL A 230 10.16 -10.98 -26.11
CA VAL A 230 10.89 -12.23 -26.39
C VAL A 230 11.86 -12.55 -25.26
N ALA A 231 12.61 -11.56 -24.74
CA ALA A 231 13.53 -11.77 -23.64
C ALA A 231 12.80 -12.18 -22.34
N ALA A 232 11.68 -11.52 -22.02
CA ALA A 232 10.86 -11.86 -20.86
C ALA A 232 10.20 -13.25 -21.00
N ALA A 233 9.75 -13.61 -22.21
CA ALA A 233 9.19 -14.92 -22.50
C ALA A 233 10.25 -16.03 -22.35
N ALA A 234 11.45 -15.84 -22.91
CA ALA A 234 12.56 -16.78 -22.80
C ALA A 234 12.96 -17.03 -21.34
N ALA A 235 13.02 -15.98 -20.52
CA ALA A 235 13.30 -16.11 -19.09
C ALA A 235 12.27 -16.98 -18.32
N ALA A 236 11.04 -17.08 -18.84
CA ALA A 236 9.98 -17.92 -18.29
C ALA A 236 9.88 -19.33 -18.94
N GLY A 237 10.77 -19.67 -19.88
CA GLY A 237 10.74 -20.95 -20.61
C GLY A 237 9.70 -20.99 -21.74
N LEU A 238 9.33 -19.82 -22.27
CA LEU A 238 8.49 -19.68 -23.46
C LEU A 238 9.35 -19.30 -24.66
N VAL A 239 9.01 -19.83 -25.83
CA VAL A 239 9.69 -19.55 -27.10
C VAL A 239 8.69 -19.04 -28.13
N PRO A 240 9.12 -18.13 -29.04
CA PRO A 240 8.30 -17.74 -30.19
C PRO A 240 7.92 -18.95 -31.05
N SER A 241 6.68 -18.95 -31.51
CA SER A 241 6.16 -19.88 -32.50
C SER A 241 6.53 -19.45 -33.91
N ASP A 242 6.57 -20.39 -34.85
CA ASP A 242 6.65 -20.16 -36.30
C ASP A 242 5.33 -19.61 -36.90
N LEU A 243 4.28 -19.52 -36.08
CA LEU A 243 3.00 -18.91 -36.43
C LEU A 243 3.15 -17.37 -36.43
N GLY A 244 3.55 -16.83 -37.59
CA GLY A 244 3.71 -15.38 -37.75
C GLY A 244 2.41 -14.59 -37.56
N TRP A 245 2.47 -13.51 -36.77
CA TRP A 245 1.36 -12.59 -36.52
C TRP A 245 1.89 -11.13 -36.46
N PRO A 246 1.62 -10.27 -37.46
CA PRO A 246 2.00 -8.86 -37.39
C PRO A 246 1.35 -8.12 -36.21
N GLY A 247 2.15 -7.56 -35.30
CA GLY A 247 1.67 -6.81 -34.12
C GLY A 247 1.32 -7.67 -32.89
N ALA A 248 1.56 -8.98 -32.93
CA ALA A 248 1.44 -9.85 -31.77
C ALA A 248 2.51 -10.95 -31.75
N LEU A 249 2.88 -11.40 -30.57
CA LEU A 249 3.80 -12.51 -30.37
C LEU A 249 3.00 -13.77 -30.03
N VAL A 250 3.21 -14.83 -30.80
CA VAL A 250 2.69 -16.16 -30.50
C VAL A 250 3.79 -16.95 -29.78
N LEU A 251 3.49 -17.39 -28.56
CA LEU A 251 4.43 -18.07 -27.66
C LEU A 251 3.96 -19.50 -27.39
N ARG A 252 4.91 -20.41 -27.23
CA ARG A 252 4.68 -21.79 -26.77
C ARG A 252 5.71 -22.15 -25.71
N ARG A 253 5.46 -23.21 -24.94
CA ARG A 253 6.49 -23.76 -24.04
C ARG A 253 7.60 -24.42 -24.84
N GLU A 254 8.83 -24.29 -24.36
CA GLU A 254 9.96 -25.05 -24.89
C GLU A 254 9.78 -26.54 -24.54
N ASP A 255 9.73 -27.41 -25.55
CA ASP A 255 9.59 -28.86 -25.34
C ASP A 255 10.89 -29.43 -24.74
N ALA A 256 10.88 -29.75 -23.44
CA ALA A 256 11.98 -30.51 -22.83
C ALA A 256 11.88 -32.00 -23.25
N PRO A 257 12.99 -32.69 -23.56
CA PRO A 257 12.96 -34.13 -23.82
C PRO A 257 12.40 -34.88 -22.60
N VAL A 258 11.40 -35.73 -22.83
CA VAL A 258 10.85 -36.62 -21.81
C VAL A 258 11.81 -37.77 -21.62
N ASP A 259 12.82 -37.61 -20.76
CA ASP A 259 13.49 -38.72 -20.08
C ASP A 259 14.33 -38.21 -18.90
N GLY A 260 14.09 -38.80 -17.73
CA GLY A 260 15.00 -38.74 -16.58
C GLY A 260 14.64 -37.72 -15.51
N VAL A 261 14.10 -38.22 -14.40
CA VAL A 261 14.26 -37.58 -13.09
C VAL A 261 15.75 -37.47 -12.81
N THR A 262 16.29 -36.26 -12.73
CA THR A 262 17.21 -35.83 -11.65
C THR A 262 17.54 -34.33 -11.69
N GLU A 263 17.46 -33.77 -10.49
CA GLU A 263 18.33 -32.74 -9.91
C GLU A 263 18.28 -31.32 -10.50
N ASP A 264 17.67 -30.44 -9.68
CA ASP A 264 18.17 -29.12 -9.29
C ASP A 264 19.25 -28.56 -10.24
N ARG A 265 18.80 -28.07 -11.40
CA ARG A 265 19.58 -27.11 -12.17
C ARG A 265 19.59 -25.84 -11.33
N GLY A 266 20.64 -25.72 -10.52
CA GLY A 266 20.88 -24.64 -9.58
C GLY A 266 20.29 -23.34 -10.09
N SER A 267 19.19 -22.92 -9.46
CA SER A 267 18.62 -21.62 -9.66
C SER A 267 19.63 -20.62 -9.12
N VAL A 268 20.54 -20.15 -9.97
CA VAL A 268 21.10 -18.83 -9.76
C VAL A 268 19.92 -17.90 -9.98
N ALA A 269 19.22 -17.58 -8.89
CA ALA A 269 18.20 -16.56 -8.89
C ALA A 269 18.86 -15.31 -9.49
N PRO A 270 18.40 -14.82 -10.65
CA PRO A 270 18.94 -13.59 -11.19
C PRO A 270 18.67 -12.50 -10.15
N ASP A 271 19.67 -11.68 -9.86
CA ASP A 271 19.59 -10.61 -8.87
C ASP A 271 18.37 -9.72 -9.14
N LEU A 272 17.34 -9.87 -8.29
CA LEU A 272 16.03 -9.24 -8.39
C LEU A 272 16.06 -7.73 -8.05
N THR A 273 17.24 -7.16 -7.78
CA THR A 273 17.40 -5.83 -7.18
C THR A 273 17.90 -4.72 -8.13
N SER A 274 18.24 -5.01 -9.39
CA SER A 274 18.82 -4.02 -10.31
C SER A 274 17.92 -2.83 -10.70
N TRP A 275 16.64 -2.85 -10.32
CA TRP A 275 15.66 -1.77 -10.51
C TRP A 275 15.26 -1.08 -9.20
N LEU A 276 15.68 -1.62 -8.05
CA LEU A 276 15.51 -0.95 -6.78
C LEU A 276 16.44 0.26 -6.76
N PRO A 277 15.97 1.41 -6.26
CA PRO A 277 16.84 2.56 -6.13
C PRO A 277 17.94 2.21 -5.11
N ASP A 278 19.05 2.93 -5.17
CA ASP A 278 19.95 2.98 -4.03
C ASP A 278 19.15 3.50 -2.81
N TRP A 279 18.90 2.62 -1.85
CA TRP A 279 18.07 2.93 -0.69
C TRP A 279 18.75 3.89 0.27
N ASP A 280 20.08 3.97 0.27
CA ASP A 280 20.81 4.96 1.04
C ASP A 280 20.59 6.34 0.44
N ASP A 281 20.61 6.46 -0.90
CA ASP A 281 20.28 7.71 -1.58
C ASP A 281 18.82 8.13 -1.38
N VAL A 282 17.87 7.19 -1.47
CA VAL A 282 16.45 7.48 -1.21
C VAL A 282 16.23 7.90 0.25
N ALA A 283 16.88 7.22 1.20
CA ALA A 283 16.78 7.55 2.62
C ALA A 283 17.40 8.92 2.94
N ARG A 284 18.53 9.25 2.33
CA ARG A 284 19.19 10.56 2.43
C ARG A 284 18.31 11.66 1.85
N ALA A 285 17.83 11.52 0.62
CA ALA A 285 16.96 12.50 -0.02
C ALA A 285 15.64 12.69 0.75
N HIS A 286 15.05 11.59 1.24
CA HIS A 286 13.86 11.67 2.09
C HIS A 286 14.13 12.39 3.42
N THR A 287 15.28 12.16 4.03
CA THR A 287 15.72 12.86 5.25
C THR A 287 15.91 14.35 5.01
N GLU A 288 16.54 14.73 3.89
CA GLU A 288 16.69 16.14 3.49
C GLU A 288 15.33 16.81 3.32
N ARG A 289 14.38 16.15 2.65
CA ARG A 289 13.00 16.60 2.49
C ARG A 289 12.28 16.76 3.83
N LEU A 290 12.39 15.77 4.73
CA LEU A 290 11.78 15.85 6.06
C LEU A 290 12.33 17.05 6.84
N ARG A 291 13.65 17.28 6.84
CA ARG A 291 14.25 18.44 7.50
C ARG A 291 13.80 19.77 6.89
N ALA A 292 13.60 19.83 5.58
CA ALA A 292 13.07 21.01 4.91
C ALA A 292 11.61 21.30 5.30
N LEU A 293 10.82 20.25 5.54
CA LEU A 293 9.43 20.36 5.99
C LEU A 293 9.33 20.82 7.45
N ASP A 294 10.11 20.22 8.33
CA ASP A 294 10.25 20.61 9.73
C ASP A 294 11.64 20.20 10.23
N PRO A 295 12.50 21.16 10.66
CA PRO A 295 13.87 20.87 11.08
C PRO A 295 13.97 19.87 12.24
N ALA A 296 12.90 19.70 13.02
CA ALA A 296 12.85 18.75 14.13
C ALA A 296 12.58 17.30 13.70
N LEU A 297 12.23 17.02 12.44
CA LEU A 297 11.99 15.66 11.96
C LEU A 297 13.30 14.85 11.87
N GLY A 298 13.25 13.62 12.36
CA GLY A 298 14.42 12.75 12.41
C GLY A 298 14.84 12.18 11.07
N ALA A 299 16.08 11.70 11.03
CA ALA A 299 16.62 11.01 9.87
C ALA A 299 15.98 9.62 9.72
N VAL A 300 15.83 9.21 8.46
CA VAL A 300 15.31 7.89 8.11
C VAL A 300 16.46 7.07 7.57
N ALA A 301 16.59 5.84 8.06
CA ALA A 301 17.57 4.89 7.54
C ALA A 301 17.05 4.18 6.29
N ALA A 302 17.97 3.74 5.44
CA ALA A 302 17.67 2.76 4.41
C ALA A 302 17.04 1.51 5.07
N PRO A 303 16.11 0.82 4.39
CA PRO A 303 15.62 -0.46 4.88
C PRO A 303 16.79 -1.45 4.98
N GLY A 304 17.15 -1.88 6.19
CA GLY A 304 18.22 -2.86 6.42
C GLY A 304 17.71 -4.30 6.59
N GLY A 305 18.60 -5.27 6.35
CA GLY A 305 18.42 -6.72 6.61
C GLY A 305 18.57 -7.60 5.36
N ASP A 306 18.83 -8.90 5.54
CA ASP A 306 18.79 -9.95 4.49
C ASP A 306 17.33 -10.34 4.13
N GLU A 307 16.34 -9.64 4.67
CA GLU A 307 14.92 -9.88 4.39
C GLU A 307 14.52 -9.27 3.03
N ARG A 308 13.78 -10.05 2.24
CA ARG A 308 13.20 -9.60 0.97
C ARG A 308 12.32 -8.38 1.22
N LEU A 309 12.73 -7.23 0.71
CA LEU A 309 11.98 -5.98 0.83
C LEU A 309 10.73 -6.01 -0.05
N ASP A 310 9.56 -5.87 0.59
CA ASP A 310 8.31 -5.62 -0.11
C ASP A 310 8.12 -4.11 -0.31
N VAL A 311 8.10 -3.70 -1.57
CA VAL A 311 8.02 -2.27 -1.92
C VAL A 311 6.97 -2.02 -2.98
N LEU A 312 6.30 -0.88 -2.84
CA LEU A 312 5.44 -0.31 -3.86
C LEU A 312 6.07 0.96 -4.41
N ARG A 313 5.87 1.20 -5.69
CA ARG A 313 6.29 2.42 -6.37
C ARG A 313 5.08 3.04 -7.07
N VAL A 314 4.93 4.35 -6.95
CA VAL A 314 4.05 5.16 -7.78
C VAL A 314 4.87 6.29 -8.37
N GLN A 315 4.68 6.57 -9.65
CA GLN A 315 5.31 7.71 -10.29
C GLN A 315 4.49 8.97 -10.01
N ASP A 316 5.14 9.99 -9.48
CA ASP A 316 4.64 11.35 -9.33
C ASP A 316 5.30 12.27 -10.38
N ASP A 317 4.80 13.49 -10.52
CA ASP A 317 5.32 14.46 -11.50
C ASP A 317 6.80 14.80 -11.23
N ASP A 318 7.17 14.95 -9.96
CA ASP A 318 8.53 15.32 -9.52
C ASP A 318 9.45 14.11 -9.28
N GLY A 319 8.97 12.89 -9.50
CA GLY A 319 9.76 11.68 -9.32
C GLY A 319 8.99 10.51 -8.67
N PRO A 320 9.70 9.43 -8.33
CA PRO A 320 9.07 8.25 -7.74
C PRO A 320 8.76 8.46 -6.25
N VAL A 321 7.56 8.03 -5.86
CA VAL A 321 7.12 7.87 -4.48
C VAL A 321 7.07 6.39 -4.14
N TRP A 322 7.67 6.02 -3.03
CA TRP A 322 7.81 4.63 -2.61
C TRP A 322 7.07 4.36 -1.31
N GLY A 323 6.50 3.17 -1.20
CA GLY A 323 5.96 2.60 0.02
C GLY A 323 6.75 1.36 0.39
N VAL A 324 7.55 1.44 1.44
CA VAL A 324 8.23 0.28 2.02
C VAL A 324 7.25 -0.41 2.95
N LEU A 325 6.87 -1.64 2.62
CA LEU A 325 5.88 -2.41 3.35
C LEU A 325 6.56 -3.27 4.42
N ARG A 326 5.98 -3.32 5.62
CA ARG A 326 6.42 -4.23 6.68
C ARG A 326 5.21 -4.84 7.37
N ARG A 327 5.32 -6.11 7.74
CA ARG A 327 4.39 -6.74 8.67
C ARG A 327 5.07 -6.91 10.01
N SER A 328 4.34 -6.61 11.08
CA SER A 328 4.76 -6.92 12.44
C SER A 328 3.63 -7.64 13.16
N VAL A 329 3.96 -8.71 13.87
CA VAL A 329 3.02 -9.46 14.70
C VAL A 329 3.50 -9.37 16.14
N THR A 330 2.65 -8.83 17.00
CA THR A 330 2.87 -8.75 18.44
C THR A 330 2.44 -10.06 19.09
N ALA A 331 3.29 -10.63 19.94
CA ALA A 331 2.99 -11.89 20.62
C ALA A 331 1.83 -11.70 21.64
N PRO A 332 1.01 -12.74 21.89
CA PRO A 332 0.05 -12.72 22.98
C PRO A 332 0.73 -12.41 24.32
N GLY A 333 0.13 -11.54 25.14
CA GLY A 333 0.67 -11.14 26.44
C GLY A 333 1.77 -10.07 26.41
N ASP A 334 2.20 -9.62 25.23
CA ASP A 334 3.13 -8.50 25.12
C ASP A 334 2.41 -7.17 25.46
N PRO A 335 2.90 -6.37 26.44
CA PRO A 335 2.31 -5.10 26.82
C PRO A 335 2.12 -4.10 25.66
N VAL A 336 2.94 -4.17 24.61
CA VAL A 336 2.84 -3.32 23.42
C VAL A 336 1.52 -3.54 22.66
N SER A 337 0.86 -4.69 22.86
CA SER A 337 -0.44 -4.98 22.26
C SER A 337 -1.55 -4.05 22.74
N LEU A 338 -1.39 -3.33 23.86
CA LEU A 338 -2.32 -2.29 24.32
C LEU A 338 -2.39 -1.11 23.33
N TRP A 339 -1.31 -0.82 22.62
CA TRP A 339 -1.12 0.43 21.87
C TRP A 339 -1.27 0.26 20.35
N GLY A 340 -1.88 -0.84 19.89
CA GLY A 340 -2.08 -1.11 18.47
C GLY A 340 -2.64 -2.51 18.21
N PRO A 341 -3.02 -2.82 16.97
CA PRO A 341 -3.46 -4.17 16.62
C PRO A 341 -2.32 -5.17 16.82
N ALA A 342 -2.68 -6.42 17.08
CA ALA A 342 -1.72 -7.53 17.19
C ALA A 342 -0.98 -7.76 15.87
N THR A 343 -1.67 -7.65 14.74
CA THR A 343 -1.04 -7.67 13.41
C THR A 343 -1.04 -6.27 12.81
N ARG A 344 0.15 -5.74 12.57
CA ARG A 344 0.38 -4.41 12.01
C ARG A 344 0.91 -4.54 10.59
N GLU A 345 0.12 -4.11 9.63
CA GLU A 345 0.57 -3.89 8.26
C GLU A 345 1.04 -2.45 8.18
N ILE A 346 2.32 -2.19 7.92
CA ILE A 346 2.92 -0.86 7.98
C ILE A 346 3.37 -0.44 6.59
N LEU A 347 2.95 0.74 6.16
CA LEU A 347 3.51 1.40 4.99
C LEU A 347 4.36 2.59 5.43
N GLN A 348 5.64 2.53 5.06
CA GLN A 348 6.58 3.61 5.30
C GLN A 348 6.83 4.35 3.97
N LEU A 349 6.37 5.60 3.91
CA LEU A 349 6.59 6.48 2.77
C LEU A 349 8.09 6.81 2.61
N ARG A 350 8.58 6.78 1.37
CA ARG A 350 9.89 7.32 0.98
C ARG A 350 9.74 8.11 -0.32
N SER A 351 10.31 9.32 -0.34
CA SER A 351 10.32 10.20 -1.53
C SER A 351 11.33 11.32 -1.32
N ALA A 352 12.00 11.71 -2.40
CA ALA A 352 12.94 12.83 -2.45
C ALA A 352 12.25 14.20 -2.57
N HIS A 353 10.99 14.22 -3.03
CA HIS A 353 10.20 15.43 -3.20
C HIS A 353 8.92 15.33 -2.37
N ARG A 354 8.16 16.42 -2.28
CA ARG A 354 6.85 16.42 -1.63
C ARG A 354 5.90 15.56 -2.46
N PRO A 355 5.31 14.47 -1.92
CA PRO A 355 4.37 13.66 -2.71
C PRO A 355 3.06 14.41 -2.94
N SER A 356 2.54 14.31 -4.16
CA SER A 356 1.18 14.74 -4.46
C SER A 356 0.15 13.84 -3.75
N SER A 357 -1.04 14.39 -3.50
CA SER A 357 -2.15 13.61 -2.94
C SER A 357 -2.53 12.44 -3.85
N VAL A 358 -2.41 12.59 -5.17
CA VAL A 358 -2.72 11.56 -6.17
C VAL A 358 -1.71 10.41 -6.11
N ALA A 359 -0.41 10.71 -6.11
CA ALA A 359 0.62 9.68 -6.06
C ALA A 359 0.55 8.89 -4.74
N PHE A 360 0.29 9.59 -3.63
CA PHE A 360 0.13 8.93 -2.34
C PHE A 360 -1.17 8.11 -2.24
N ALA A 361 -2.29 8.60 -2.78
CA ALA A 361 -3.53 7.81 -2.88
C ALA A 361 -3.31 6.52 -3.68
N GLY A 362 -2.66 6.61 -4.84
CA GLY A 362 -2.33 5.44 -5.65
C GLY A 362 -1.43 4.43 -4.93
N LEU A 363 -0.58 4.90 -4.01
CA LEU A 363 0.24 4.03 -3.16
C LEU A 363 -0.61 3.29 -2.13
N LEU A 364 -1.55 4.00 -1.48
CA LEU A 364 -2.50 3.42 -0.54
C LEU A 364 -3.41 2.41 -1.24
N ASP A 365 -3.94 2.72 -2.43
CA ASP A 365 -4.83 1.82 -3.18
C ASP A 365 -4.14 0.51 -3.56
N ARG A 366 -2.91 0.59 -4.10
CA ARG A 366 -2.10 -0.61 -4.41
C ARG A 366 -1.85 -1.45 -3.16
N TRP A 367 -1.53 -0.81 -2.05
CA TRP A 367 -1.26 -1.50 -0.79
C TRP A 367 -2.52 -2.16 -0.22
N LEU A 368 -3.62 -1.42 -0.13
CA LEU A 368 -4.89 -1.92 0.41
C LEU A 368 -5.49 -3.01 -0.46
N LEU A 369 -5.33 -2.94 -1.79
CA LEU A 369 -5.71 -4.01 -2.70
C LEU A 369 -4.93 -5.30 -2.41
N ARG A 370 -3.61 -5.19 -2.19
CA ARG A 370 -2.76 -6.32 -1.79
C ARG A 370 -3.24 -6.92 -0.47
N LEU A 371 -3.50 -6.10 0.55
CA LEU A 371 -3.96 -6.57 1.86
C LEU A 371 -5.33 -7.28 1.78
N ARG A 372 -6.25 -6.79 0.95
CA ARG A 372 -7.54 -7.46 0.67
C ARG A 372 -7.35 -8.80 -0.03
N ALA A 373 -6.41 -8.89 -0.97
CA ALA A 373 -6.12 -10.10 -1.73
C ALA A 373 -5.55 -11.24 -0.87
N GLU A 374 -4.81 -10.90 0.18
CA GLU A 374 -4.24 -11.87 1.14
C GLU A 374 -5.31 -12.48 2.09
N GLY A 375 -6.55 -12.00 2.05
CA GLY A 375 -7.69 -12.52 2.81
C GLY A 375 -7.81 -11.98 4.24
N GLU A 376 -9.05 -11.94 4.75
CA GLU A 376 -9.39 -11.64 6.15
C GLU A 376 -9.19 -12.91 7.02
N ALA A 377 -7.95 -13.31 7.26
CA ALA A 377 -7.68 -14.34 8.27
C ALA A 377 -7.36 -13.67 9.62
N GLY A 378 -8.39 -13.27 10.38
CA GLY A 378 -8.25 -13.04 11.83
C GLY A 378 -9.13 -11.95 12.46
N THR A 379 -9.92 -12.37 13.47
CA THR A 379 -10.41 -11.72 14.71
C THR A 379 -10.62 -10.20 14.88
N GLY A 380 -10.42 -9.34 13.87
CA GLY A 380 -10.50 -7.89 13.97
C GLY A 380 -9.29 -7.22 14.66
N ASP A 381 -8.24 -7.97 15.00
CA ASP A 381 -7.00 -7.50 15.65
C ASP A 381 -5.85 -7.30 14.64
N ARG A 382 -6.21 -6.81 13.45
CA ARG A 382 -5.32 -6.51 12.34
C ARG A 382 -5.58 -5.07 11.87
N GLY A 383 -4.53 -4.31 11.58
CA GLY A 383 -4.68 -2.96 11.07
C GLY A 383 -3.55 -2.51 10.15
N ALA A 384 -3.93 -1.74 9.13
CA ALA A 384 -3.01 -0.99 8.29
C ALA A 384 -2.62 0.31 8.98
N ILE A 385 -1.32 0.61 8.99
CA ILE A 385 -0.71 1.72 9.74
C ILE A 385 0.16 2.54 8.79
N VAL A 386 -0.07 3.85 8.78
CA VAL A 386 0.79 4.84 8.12
C VAL A 386 1.14 5.92 9.11
N ARG A 387 2.42 6.28 9.21
CA ARG A 387 2.87 7.41 10.02
C ARG A 387 3.37 8.52 9.09
N VAL A 388 2.79 9.71 9.22
CA VAL A 388 3.10 10.87 8.38
C VAL A 388 3.56 12.05 9.23
N PRO A 389 4.46 12.92 8.72
CA PRO A 389 4.79 14.16 9.42
C PRO A 389 3.55 15.03 9.55
N ASP A 390 3.32 15.63 10.72
CA ASP A 390 2.11 16.43 10.95
C ASP A 390 2.04 17.67 10.04
N ALA A 391 3.20 18.22 9.68
CA ALA A 391 3.32 19.33 8.74
C ALA A 391 2.93 18.95 7.29
N GLU A 392 2.88 17.66 6.95
CA GLU A 392 2.63 17.17 5.60
C GLU A 392 1.12 17.03 5.29
N ARG A 393 0.43 18.16 5.18
CA ARG A 393 -1.04 18.21 5.02
C ARG A 393 -1.57 17.57 3.74
N ALA A 394 -0.75 17.46 2.69
CA ALA A 394 -1.15 16.90 1.40
C ALA A 394 -1.54 15.40 1.50
N LEU A 395 -1.08 14.70 2.55
CA LEU A 395 -1.33 13.28 2.76
C LEU A 395 -2.62 13.01 3.54
N THR A 396 -3.20 14.03 4.18
CA THR A 396 -4.36 13.88 5.07
C THR A 396 -5.61 13.41 4.34
N LEU A 397 -5.96 14.07 3.22
CA LEU A 397 -7.18 13.73 2.48
C LEU A 397 -7.12 12.30 1.89
N PRO A 398 -6.03 11.86 1.23
CA PRO A 398 -5.89 10.46 0.80
C PRO A 398 -6.05 9.43 1.92
N LEU A 399 -5.53 9.71 3.12
CA LEU A 399 -5.69 8.81 4.27
C LEU A 399 -7.15 8.67 4.68
N LEU A 400 -7.88 9.79 4.77
CA LEU A 400 -9.29 9.81 5.11
C LEU A 400 -10.15 9.09 4.06
N GLU A 401 -9.92 9.36 2.77
CA GLU A 401 -10.61 8.71 1.65
C GLU A 401 -10.34 7.19 1.62
N ALA A 402 -9.11 6.80 1.96
CA ALA A 402 -8.73 5.40 2.11
C ALA A 402 -9.22 4.75 3.42
N GLY A 403 -9.99 5.45 4.26
CA GLY A 403 -10.60 4.92 5.48
C GLY A 403 -9.67 4.81 6.69
N PHE A 404 -8.55 5.53 6.70
CA PHE A 404 -7.69 5.66 7.87
C PHE A 404 -8.22 6.74 8.82
N THR A 405 -8.05 6.50 10.11
CA THR A 405 -8.34 7.48 11.17
C THR A 405 -7.06 7.84 11.93
N PRO A 406 -6.86 9.10 12.34
CA PRO A 406 -5.70 9.47 13.14
C PRO A 406 -5.85 8.89 14.54
N GLN A 407 -4.86 8.14 14.98
CA GLN A 407 -4.90 7.39 16.24
C GLN A 407 -4.05 8.09 17.32
N THR A 408 -2.76 8.24 17.05
CA THR A 408 -1.80 8.84 17.98
C THR A 408 -1.01 9.97 17.33
N THR A 409 -0.68 10.96 18.13
CA THR A 409 0.23 12.04 17.79
C THR A 409 1.50 11.89 18.60
N THR A 410 2.63 11.71 17.92
CA THR A 410 3.95 11.87 18.53
C THR A 410 4.24 13.35 18.61
N ALA A 411 4.18 13.88 19.81
CA ALA A 411 4.39 15.29 20.11
C ALA A 411 5.79 15.53 20.63
N ILE A 412 6.35 16.70 20.29
CA ILE A 412 7.69 17.11 20.69
C ILE A 412 7.66 18.43 21.45
N ARG A 413 8.53 18.53 22.45
CA ARG A 413 8.87 19.77 23.15
C ARG A 413 10.38 19.91 23.19
N ALA A 414 10.91 21.02 22.69
CA ALA A 414 12.31 21.38 22.89
C ALA A 414 12.55 21.72 24.36
N VAL A 415 13.63 21.19 24.93
CA VAL A 415 14.02 21.42 26.32
C VAL A 415 14.91 22.66 26.39
N ARG A 416 14.74 23.47 27.42
CA ARG A 416 15.56 24.66 27.63
C ARG A 416 16.49 24.46 28.84
N PRO A 417 17.81 24.67 28.71
CA PRO A 417 18.76 24.40 29.80
C PRO A 417 18.45 25.14 31.10
N GLU A 418 17.90 26.36 31.03
CA GLU A 418 17.52 27.15 32.19
C GLU A 418 16.43 26.49 33.06
N GLU A 419 15.68 25.54 32.51
CA GLU A 419 14.64 24.79 33.24
C GLU A 419 15.25 23.87 34.31
N ALA A 420 16.53 23.48 34.17
CA ALA A 420 17.22 22.64 35.16
C ALA A 420 17.39 23.35 36.51
N SER A 421 17.53 24.68 36.49
CA SER A 421 17.79 25.52 37.67
C SER A 421 16.54 26.25 38.17
N GLY A 422 15.35 25.90 37.65
CA GLY A 422 14.09 26.45 38.14
C GLY A 422 13.89 26.14 39.63
N PRO A 423 13.20 27.00 40.40
CA PRO A 423 12.91 26.73 41.80
C PRO A 423 12.27 25.35 41.92
N ASP A 424 12.81 24.49 42.77
CA ASP A 424 12.14 23.25 43.12
C ASP A 424 10.88 23.66 43.87
N PRO A 425 9.70 23.50 43.26
CA PRO A 425 8.50 23.88 43.95
C PRO A 425 8.36 22.76 44.99
N ALA A 426 8.73 23.07 46.24
CA ALA A 426 8.47 22.22 47.40
C ALA A 426 6.94 22.07 47.50
N GLU A 427 6.41 21.16 46.69
CA GLU A 427 4.99 21.08 46.38
C GLU A 427 4.41 19.93 47.17
N PRO A 428 3.55 20.22 48.16
CA PRO A 428 2.92 19.19 48.97
C PRO A 428 2.31 18.09 48.09
N GLY A 429 2.69 16.85 48.39
CA GLY A 429 2.14 15.64 47.78
C GLY A 429 2.86 15.11 46.55
N LEU A 430 3.90 15.75 46.00
CA LEU A 430 4.71 15.17 44.90
C LEU A 430 5.91 14.40 45.48
N ARG A 431 6.08 13.12 45.10
CA ARG A 431 7.20 12.28 45.56
C ARG A 431 7.55 11.19 44.56
N ALA A 432 8.65 10.47 44.79
CA ALA A 432 8.96 9.23 44.08
C ALA A 432 7.88 8.15 44.37
N PRO A 433 7.60 7.27 43.39
CA PRO A 433 6.71 6.12 43.59
C PRO A 433 7.32 5.14 44.61
N LEU A 434 6.50 4.56 45.47
CA LEU A 434 6.89 3.56 46.47
C LEU A 434 6.32 2.20 46.09
N PRO A 435 6.96 1.07 46.46
CA PRO A 435 6.41 -0.27 46.25
C PRO A 435 4.98 -0.45 46.78
N SER A 436 4.63 0.24 47.88
CA SER A 436 3.28 0.25 48.45
C SER A 436 2.22 0.94 47.59
N ASP A 437 2.62 1.73 46.59
CA ASP A 437 1.70 2.44 45.70
C ASP A 437 1.18 1.55 44.55
N ARG A 438 1.75 0.35 44.36
CA ARG A 438 1.55 -0.49 43.18
C ARG A 438 0.08 -0.71 42.82
N GLU A 439 -0.74 -1.15 43.77
CA GLU A 439 -2.16 -1.41 43.51
C GLU A 439 -2.92 -0.15 43.11
N ARG A 440 -2.62 0.98 43.75
CA ARG A 440 -3.26 2.25 43.40
C ARG A 440 -2.80 2.76 42.03
N LEU A 441 -1.54 2.56 41.68
CA LEU A 441 -1.00 2.87 40.35
C LEU A 441 -1.61 1.98 39.26
N LEU A 442 -1.86 0.71 39.54
CA LEU A 442 -2.58 -0.19 38.65
C LEU A 442 -3.98 0.31 38.34
N ASP A 443 -4.73 0.75 39.37
CA ASP A 443 -6.06 1.31 39.18
C ASP A 443 -6.04 2.57 38.30
N LEU A 444 -5.06 3.45 38.51
CA LEU A 444 -4.88 4.64 37.65
C LEU A 444 -4.48 4.26 36.23
N ALA A 445 -3.59 3.28 36.05
CA ALA A 445 -3.13 2.85 34.75
C ALA A 445 -4.25 2.16 33.95
N GLU A 446 -5.14 1.42 34.62
CA GLU A 446 -6.34 0.86 34.02
C GLU A 446 -7.34 1.95 33.61
N GLU A 447 -7.55 2.98 34.44
CA GLU A 447 -8.34 4.18 34.08
C GLU A 447 -7.76 4.88 32.84
N MET A 448 -6.42 5.01 32.76
CA MET A 448 -5.72 5.59 31.62
C MET A 448 -5.97 4.77 30.34
N VAL A 449 -5.78 3.45 30.38
CA VAL A 449 -6.01 2.57 29.22
C VAL A 449 -7.47 2.64 28.77
N ALA A 450 -8.43 2.62 29.70
CA ALA A 450 -9.84 2.76 29.36
C ALA A 450 -10.13 4.11 28.66
N SER A 451 -9.53 5.20 29.14
CA SER A 451 -9.62 6.51 28.51
C SER A 451 -9.01 6.55 27.12
N ASP A 452 -7.88 5.88 26.90
CA ASP A 452 -7.22 5.80 25.59
C ASP A 452 -8.00 4.93 24.60
N VAL A 453 -8.61 3.82 25.05
CA VAL A 453 -9.53 3.01 24.23
C VAL A 453 -10.73 3.85 23.81
N ALA A 454 -11.33 4.62 24.74
CA ALA A 454 -12.46 5.50 24.43
C ALA A 454 -12.08 6.64 23.47
N ALA A 455 -10.84 7.12 23.52
CA ALA A 455 -10.30 8.12 22.58
C ALA A 455 -9.80 7.52 21.26
N GLY A 456 -9.84 6.19 21.12
CA GLY A 456 -9.42 5.44 19.93
C GLY A 456 -7.91 5.22 19.79
N SER A 457 -7.09 5.63 20.76
CA SER A 457 -5.62 5.53 20.73
C SER A 457 -5.06 4.20 21.23
N ALA A 458 -5.84 3.44 22.01
CA ALA A 458 -5.49 2.11 22.50
C ALA A 458 -6.47 1.03 21.98
N TRP A 459 -6.06 -0.22 22.10
CA TRP A 459 -6.83 -1.38 21.67
C TRP A 459 -7.42 -2.11 22.88
N PRO A 460 -8.71 -2.49 22.83
CA PRO A 460 -9.33 -3.22 23.93
C PRO A 460 -8.68 -4.60 24.07
N ARG A 461 -8.27 -4.94 25.29
CA ARG A 461 -7.68 -6.24 25.65
C ARG A 461 -8.44 -6.81 26.84
N PRO A 462 -8.88 -8.09 26.80
CA PRO A 462 -9.52 -8.74 27.95
C PRO A 462 -8.62 -8.77 29.20
N ASP A 463 -7.31 -8.78 29.01
CA ASP A 463 -6.26 -8.84 30.03
C ASP A 463 -5.54 -7.50 30.23
N ALA A 464 -6.19 -6.37 29.91
CA ALA A 464 -5.58 -5.03 29.95
C ALA A 464 -4.89 -4.70 31.29
N ARG A 465 -5.48 -5.07 32.44
CA ARG A 465 -4.88 -4.85 33.76
C ARG A 465 -3.56 -5.62 33.94
N THR A 466 -3.48 -6.85 33.41
CA THR A 466 -2.25 -7.65 33.43
C THR A 466 -1.18 -7.02 32.56
N LEU A 467 -1.55 -6.57 31.35
CA LEU A 467 -0.62 -5.95 30.40
C LEU A 467 -0.09 -4.60 30.93
N VAL A 468 -0.95 -3.77 31.51
CA VAL A 468 -0.57 -2.45 32.02
C VAL A 468 0.29 -2.52 33.29
N ALA A 469 0.24 -3.64 34.01
CA ALA A 469 1.09 -3.88 35.17
C ALA A 469 2.58 -3.77 34.85
N HIS A 470 2.98 -4.15 33.63
CA HIS A 470 4.35 -3.97 33.15
C HIS A 470 4.82 -2.52 33.28
N TYR A 471 4.02 -1.55 32.84
CA TYR A 471 4.38 -0.12 32.89
C TYR A 471 4.38 0.45 34.32
N VAL A 472 3.53 -0.09 35.20
CA VAL A 472 3.54 0.26 36.63
C VAL A 472 4.80 -0.28 37.31
N ASP A 473 5.16 -1.52 37.03
CA ASP A 473 6.35 -2.16 37.58
C ASP A 473 7.62 -1.46 37.07
N GLU A 474 7.66 -1.03 35.80
CA GLU A 474 8.73 -0.17 35.29
C GLU A 474 8.79 1.18 36.02
N LEU A 475 7.65 1.84 36.27
CA LEU A 475 7.63 3.10 37.02
C LEU A 475 8.21 2.90 38.44
N LEU A 476 7.88 1.80 39.10
CA LEU A 476 8.36 1.48 40.45
C LEU A 476 9.84 1.10 40.48
N ALA A 477 10.36 0.50 39.41
CA ALA A 477 11.76 0.10 39.30
C ALA A 477 12.70 1.24 38.87
N ARG A 478 12.16 2.38 38.41
CA ARG A 478 12.96 3.50 37.92
C ARG A 478 13.76 4.18 39.04
N PRO A 479 15.00 4.62 38.79
CA PRO A 479 15.75 5.42 39.75
C PRO A 479 15.04 6.73 40.09
N ASP A 480 15.35 7.28 41.26
CA ASP A 480 14.80 8.55 41.73
C ASP A 480 14.94 9.67 40.67
N GLY A 481 13.83 10.37 40.45
CA GLY A 481 13.73 11.47 39.48
C GLY A 481 13.25 11.06 38.09
N TRP A 482 13.17 9.77 37.76
CA TRP A 482 12.62 9.27 36.49
C TRP A 482 11.14 8.88 36.56
N GLY A 483 10.52 9.06 37.73
CA GLY A 483 9.11 8.85 37.96
C GLY A 483 8.61 9.67 39.15
N TYR A 484 7.39 10.18 39.06
CA TYR A 484 6.76 10.94 40.13
C TYR A 484 5.31 10.53 40.34
N VAL A 485 4.87 10.53 41.59
CA VAL A 485 3.47 10.38 41.97
C VAL A 485 3.00 11.62 42.72
N ALA A 486 1.75 12.01 42.45
CA ALA A 486 1.03 12.99 43.24
C ALA A 486 0.11 12.24 44.20
N ALA A 487 0.23 12.52 45.50
CA ALA A 487 -0.56 11.92 46.56
C ALA A 487 -1.30 12.99 47.38
N ASP A 488 -2.48 12.64 47.86
CA ASP A 488 -3.24 13.39 48.87
C ASP A 488 -3.65 12.45 50.03
N GLU A 489 -4.58 12.87 50.89
CA GLU A 489 -5.06 12.08 52.02
C GLU A 489 -5.69 10.73 51.61
N SER A 490 -6.15 10.60 50.36
CA SER A 490 -6.73 9.37 49.81
C SER A 490 -5.70 8.41 49.20
N GLY A 491 -4.43 8.82 49.14
CA GLY A 491 -3.34 8.07 48.53
C GLY A 491 -2.90 8.67 47.19
N VAL A 492 -2.32 7.85 46.31
CA VAL A 492 -1.85 8.30 45.00
C VAL A 492 -3.03 8.65 44.09
N VAL A 493 -3.01 9.85 43.52
CA VAL A 493 -4.05 10.40 42.64
C VAL A 493 -3.55 10.80 41.26
N GLY A 494 -2.24 10.69 41.00
CA GLY A 494 -1.66 10.86 39.68
C GLY A 494 -0.23 10.37 39.62
N ALA A 495 0.23 10.06 38.41
CA ALA A 495 1.57 9.55 38.15
C ALA A 495 2.11 10.04 36.81
N ILE A 496 3.44 10.12 36.71
CA ILE A 496 4.17 10.37 35.47
C ILE A 496 5.47 9.55 35.46
N SER A 497 5.82 9.00 34.29
CA SER A 497 7.09 8.30 34.06
C SER A 497 7.90 8.94 32.94
N LEU A 498 9.22 8.97 33.09
CA LEU A 498 10.17 9.38 32.07
C LEU A 498 11.19 8.26 31.84
N ALA A 499 11.51 8.01 30.57
CA ALA A 499 12.61 7.16 30.18
C ALA A 499 13.88 8.01 29.95
N PRO A 500 15.04 7.61 30.50
CA PRO A 500 16.32 8.25 30.19
C PRO A 500 16.70 8.09 28.71
N PRO A 501 17.72 8.83 28.22
CA PRO A 501 18.07 8.82 26.80
C PRO A 501 18.37 7.44 26.21
N ARG A 502 19.04 6.57 26.98
CA ARG A 502 19.35 5.20 26.54
C ARG A 502 18.09 4.36 26.33
N GLU A 503 17.12 4.49 27.23
CA GLU A 503 15.83 3.78 27.14
C GLU A 503 14.90 4.42 26.11
N SER A 504 15.10 5.70 25.79
CA SER A 504 14.35 6.45 24.77
C SER A 504 14.88 6.24 23.35
N ALA A 505 15.88 5.39 23.15
CA ALA A 505 16.55 5.17 21.87
C ALA A 505 15.58 4.69 20.76
N TRP A 506 14.49 4.01 21.11
CA TRP A 506 13.46 3.58 20.15
C TRP A 506 12.67 4.76 19.57
N ALA A 507 12.49 5.84 20.34
CA ALA A 507 11.74 7.02 19.93
C ALA A 507 12.63 8.09 19.28
N ALA A 508 13.94 8.07 19.58
CA ALA A 508 14.92 9.03 19.08
C ALA A 508 14.88 9.25 17.55
N PRO A 509 14.71 8.23 16.68
CA PRO A 509 14.61 8.43 15.22
C PRO A 509 13.44 9.31 14.77
N SER A 510 12.48 9.61 15.65
CA SER A 510 11.37 10.51 15.34
C SER A 510 11.81 11.97 15.19
N THR A 511 12.96 12.35 15.77
CA THR A 511 13.43 13.74 15.77
C THR A 511 14.91 13.86 15.43
N SER A 512 15.30 15.03 14.92
CA SER A 512 16.71 15.41 14.71
C SER A 512 17.39 15.89 15.99
N LEU A 513 16.61 16.20 17.04
CA LEU A 513 17.13 16.65 18.32
C LEU A 513 17.68 15.48 19.14
N ALA A 514 18.83 15.67 19.78
CA ALA A 514 19.44 14.68 20.64
C ALA A 514 20.21 15.36 21.79
N PRO A 515 20.29 14.76 22.99
CA PRO A 515 19.61 13.53 23.40
C PRO A 515 18.11 13.75 23.63
N VAL A 516 17.33 12.67 23.53
CA VAL A 516 15.86 12.69 23.71
C VAL A 516 15.52 11.93 24.97
N VAL A 517 14.54 12.44 25.73
CA VAL A 517 13.84 11.64 26.76
C VAL A 517 12.41 11.39 26.32
N TYR A 518 11.86 10.24 26.67
CA TYR A 518 10.48 9.87 26.36
C TYR A 518 9.62 9.93 27.61
N LEU A 519 8.53 10.68 27.55
CA LEU A 519 7.52 10.74 28.60
C LEU A 519 6.47 9.67 28.30
N GLY A 520 6.38 8.70 29.21
CA GLY A 520 5.54 7.50 29.07
C GLY A 520 4.18 7.67 29.76
N MET A 521 3.89 6.80 30.72
CA MET A 521 2.65 6.82 31.50
C MET A 521 2.45 8.19 32.15
N THR A 522 1.31 8.82 31.89
CA THR A 522 0.87 10.06 32.56
C THR A 522 -0.61 9.99 32.83
N VAL A 523 -0.98 10.04 34.11
CA VAL A 523 -2.38 9.90 34.52
C VAL A 523 -2.68 10.75 35.74
N VAL A 524 -3.91 11.27 35.80
CA VAL A 524 -4.49 11.90 36.98
C VAL A 524 -5.92 11.36 37.12
N ALA A 525 -6.24 10.87 38.32
CA ALA A 525 -7.55 10.31 38.64
C ALA A 525 -8.68 11.28 38.26
N GLU A 526 -9.71 10.77 37.58
CA GLU A 526 -10.83 11.56 37.05
C GLU A 526 -11.41 12.57 38.05
N GLY A 527 -11.65 12.13 39.29
CA GLY A 527 -12.28 12.93 40.36
C GLY A 527 -11.47 14.16 40.81
N VAL A 528 -10.18 14.24 40.50
CA VAL A 528 -9.30 15.36 40.92
C VAL A 528 -8.62 16.07 39.74
N ARG A 529 -9.04 15.79 38.49
CA ARG A 529 -8.59 16.52 37.31
C ARG A 529 -8.93 18.01 37.43
N ARG A 530 -8.24 18.85 36.63
CA ARG A 530 -8.38 20.32 36.60
C ARG A 530 -7.97 21.05 37.91
N ARG A 531 -7.29 20.36 38.83
CA ARG A 531 -6.69 20.95 40.05
C ARG A 531 -5.19 21.26 39.93
N GLY A 532 -4.66 21.32 38.71
CA GLY A 532 -3.24 21.58 38.44
C GLY A 532 -2.29 20.41 38.68
N ILE A 533 -2.77 19.23 39.12
CA ILE A 533 -1.93 18.04 39.40
C ILE A 533 -1.08 17.63 38.19
N GLY A 534 -1.70 17.46 37.01
CA GLY A 534 -0.97 17.09 35.79
C GLY A 534 0.09 18.11 35.39
N ARG A 535 -0.17 19.41 35.59
CA ARG A 535 0.83 20.46 35.36
C ARG A 535 2.04 20.27 36.27
N ARG A 536 1.82 20.02 37.56
CA ARG A 536 2.90 19.80 38.55
C ARG A 536 3.77 18.59 38.20
N LEU A 537 3.14 17.46 37.87
CA LEU A 537 3.84 16.24 37.42
C LEU A 537 4.72 16.52 36.20
N VAL A 538 4.17 17.21 35.19
CA VAL A 538 4.91 17.55 33.96
C VAL A 538 6.00 18.59 34.20
N ASP A 539 5.79 19.57 35.09
CA ASP A 539 6.83 20.53 35.48
C ASP A 539 8.05 19.81 36.10
N ALA A 540 7.83 18.83 36.98
CA ALA A 540 8.92 18.02 37.55
C ALA A 540 9.65 17.18 36.49
N ALA A 541 8.89 16.54 35.60
CA ALA A 541 9.42 15.80 34.46
C ALA A 541 10.32 16.66 33.54
N HIS A 542 9.88 17.88 33.20
CA HIS A 542 10.64 18.80 32.36
C HIS A 542 11.94 19.26 33.03
N ARG A 543 11.92 19.53 34.34
CA ARG A 543 13.14 19.85 35.09
C ARG A 543 14.14 18.69 35.08
N ARG A 544 13.68 17.45 35.29
CA ARG A 544 14.54 16.26 35.19
C ARG A 544 15.17 16.15 33.79
N ALA A 545 14.38 16.31 32.74
CA ALA A 545 14.85 16.26 31.36
C ALA A 545 15.94 17.32 31.09
N ALA A 546 15.73 18.56 31.58
CA ALA A 546 16.72 19.62 31.47
C ALA A 546 18.00 19.34 32.28
N ALA A 547 17.87 18.78 33.49
CA ALA A 547 19.01 18.39 34.32
C ALA A 547 19.84 17.24 33.70
N GLU A 548 19.21 16.36 32.91
CA GLU A 548 19.89 15.33 32.11
C GLU A 548 20.59 15.91 30.86
N GLY A 549 20.31 17.17 30.50
CA GLY A 549 20.81 17.77 29.27
C GLY A 549 20.09 17.27 28.01
N ALA A 550 18.83 16.83 28.14
CA ALA A 550 18.01 16.48 26.97
C ALA A 550 17.80 17.72 26.08
N SER A 551 17.78 17.51 24.77
CA SER A 551 17.42 18.54 23.78
C SER A 551 15.92 18.54 23.49
N ALA A 552 15.25 17.39 23.68
CA ALA A 552 13.82 17.25 23.45
C ALA A 552 13.17 16.23 24.39
N VAL A 553 11.90 16.47 24.69
CA VAL A 553 11.00 15.47 25.28
C VAL A 553 9.99 15.06 24.23
N LEU A 554 9.87 13.76 23.99
CA LEU A 554 8.83 13.16 23.14
C LEU A 554 7.75 12.50 24.00
N LEU A 555 6.53 12.46 23.49
CA LEU A 555 5.46 11.62 24.00
C LEU A 555 4.48 11.27 22.88
N ASP A 556 3.76 10.18 23.04
CA ASP A 556 2.57 9.90 22.25
C ASP A 556 1.31 10.24 23.07
N HIS A 557 0.32 10.84 22.41
CA HIS A 557 -1.01 11.01 22.99
C HIS A 557 -2.09 10.70 21.96
N ALA A 558 -3.28 10.34 22.45
CA ALA A 558 -4.46 10.19 21.62
C ALA A 558 -4.76 11.47 20.84
N THR A 559 -4.80 11.39 19.50
CA THR A 559 -5.04 12.56 18.64
C THR A 559 -6.43 13.15 18.86
N LEU A 560 -7.43 12.29 19.09
CA LEU A 560 -8.83 12.67 19.25
C LEU A 560 -9.25 12.93 20.71
N SER A 561 -8.34 12.82 21.68
CA SER A 561 -8.68 13.05 23.09
C SER A 561 -8.94 14.53 23.38
N PRO A 562 -10.15 14.90 23.85
CA PRO A 562 -10.47 16.29 24.20
C PRO A 562 -9.78 16.75 25.50
N LEU A 563 -9.15 15.84 26.23
CA LEU A 563 -8.41 16.14 27.46
C LEU A 563 -6.91 16.22 27.21
N SER A 564 -6.34 15.19 26.57
CA SER A 564 -4.89 15.03 26.42
C SER A 564 -4.31 16.04 25.43
N ALA A 565 -4.90 16.18 24.23
CA ALA A 565 -4.39 17.07 23.19
C ALA A 565 -4.27 18.55 23.68
N PRO A 566 -5.33 19.19 24.21
CA PRO A 566 -5.21 20.57 24.68
C PRO A 566 -4.36 20.69 25.95
N PHE A 567 -4.24 19.64 26.77
CA PHE A 567 -3.29 19.63 27.88
C PHE A 567 -1.85 19.72 27.36
N TRP A 568 -1.44 18.83 26.47
CA TRP A 568 -0.06 18.78 25.96
C TRP A 568 0.33 20.05 25.20
N HIS A 569 -0.55 20.63 24.38
CA HIS A 569 -0.30 21.92 23.75
C HIS A 569 -0.03 23.05 24.75
N ARG A 570 -0.80 23.11 25.85
CA ARG A 570 -0.55 24.08 26.94
C ARG A 570 0.73 23.82 27.71
N ARG A 571 1.30 22.61 27.62
CA ARG A 571 2.61 22.25 28.19
C ARG A 571 3.78 22.50 27.22
N GLY A 572 3.51 23.10 26.06
CA GLY A 572 4.52 23.47 25.07
C GLY A 572 4.85 22.37 24.07
N TYR A 573 4.07 21.28 24.04
CA TYR A 573 4.21 20.24 23.02
C TYR A 573 3.50 20.65 21.74
N ARG A 574 4.16 20.45 20.62
CA ARG A 574 3.57 20.56 19.28
C ARG A 574 3.57 19.18 18.61
N PRO A 575 2.63 18.91 17.70
CA PRO A 575 2.66 17.65 16.95
C PRO A 575 3.90 17.61 16.06
N LEU A 576 4.48 16.41 15.91
CA LEU A 576 5.61 16.15 15.01
C LEU A 576 5.23 15.08 13.98
N TRP A 577 4.64 13.98 14.45
CA TRP A 577 4.12 12.92 13.61
C TRP A 577 2.70 12.58 14.02
N THR A 578 1.90 12.14 13.05
CA THR A 578 0.60 11.53 13.30
C THR A 578 0.58 10.12 12.73
N THR A 579 0.19 9.16 13.55
CA THR A 579 -0.01 7.77 13.18
C THR A 579 -1.48 7.55 12.83
N TRP A 580 -1.71 7.07 11.61
CA TRP A 580 -3.01 6.82 11.03
C TRP A 580 -3.22 5.32 10.91
N VAL A 581 -4.40 4.86 11.31
CA VAL A 581 -4.73 3.44 11.31
C VAL A 581 -6.05 3.19 10.63
N ARG A 582 -6.09 2.16 9.78
CA ARG A 582 -7.30 1.56 9.22
C ARG A 582 -7.41 0.14 9.77
N ARG A 583 -8.53 -0.16 10.43
CA ARG A 583 -8.85 -1.54 10.84
C ARG A 583 -9.16 -2.36 9.59
N LEU A 584 -8.62 -3.57 9.52
CA LEU A 584 -8.76 -4.48 8.38
C LEU A 584 -9.76 -5.58 8.65
#